data_AF-A0A4Y2WLJ0-F1
#
_entry.id   AF-A0A4Y2WLJ0-F1
#
_cell.length_a   1.000
_cell.length_b   1.000
_cell.length_c   1.000
_cell.angle_alpha   90.00
_cell.angle_beta   90.00
_cell.angle_gamma   90.00
#
_symmetry.space_group_name_H-M   'P 1'
#
loop_
_entity.id
_entity.type
_entity.pdbx_description
1 polymer ?
#
loop_
_entity_poly.entity_id
_entity_poly.type
_entity_poly.pdbx_seq_one_letter_code
_entity_poly.pdbx_strand_id
1 'polypeptide(L)'
;MNSVFTAEGYAILIAIERFIQEADKSYILCSDSLSVLKSLESLHRKSPTISLQIGSAIIRAIPRNTAIKLVWVPAHMGITINEQADEAARAARISDVNIYPCISTEDLRKVIFRVQADQSRIQ
;
A
#
# COMPACT_ATOMS: atom_id res chain seq x y z
N MET A 1 -1.91 -12.64 -7.23
CA MET A 1 -2.50 -11.41 -7.78
C MET A 1 -2.97 -10.57 -6.59
N ASN A 2 -2.30 -9.45 -6.33
CA ASN A 2 -2.68 -8.51 -5.26
C ASN A 2 -3.57 -7.41 -5.83
N SER A 3 -4.50 -6.90 -5.03
CA SER A 3 -5.32 -5.76 -5.45
C SER A 3 -4.48 -4.47 -5.51
N VAL A 4 -4.98 -3.48 -6.24
CA VAL A 4 -4.37 -2.14 -6.32
C VAL A 4 -4.19 -1.55 -4.91
N PHE A 5 -5.20 -1.67 -4.05
CA PHE A 5 -5.13 -1.27 -2.64
C PHE A 5 -3.95 -1.90 -1.90
N THR A 6 -3.76 -3.22 -2.04
CA THR A 6 -2.66 -3.94 -1.40
C THR A 6 -1.31 -3.50 -1.95
N ALA A 7 -1.19 -3.34 -3.27
CA ALA A 7 0.04 -2.90 -3.93
C ALA A 7 0.45 -1.48 -3.51
N GLU A 8 -0.50 -0.53 -3.52
CA GLU A 8 -0.29 0.85 -3.06
C GLU A 8 0.04 0.90 -1.56
N GLY A 9 -0.62 0.07 -0.75
CA GLY A 9 -0.30 -0.07 0.67
C GLY A 9 1.13 -0.58 0.90
N TYR A 10 1.60 -1.56 0.12
CA TYR A 10 2.99 -2.02 0.20
C TYR A 10 3.97 -0.94 -0.24
N ALA A 11 3.66 -0.14 -1.27
CA ALA A 11 4.50 0.97 -1.68
C ALA A 11 4.70 1.99 -0.52
N ILE A 12 3.61 2.33 0.19
CA ILE A 12 3.66 3.19 1.38
C ILE A 12 4.48 2.54 2.50
N LEU A 13 4.23 1.26 2.79
CA LEU A 13 4.95 0.53 3.84
C LEU A 13 6.46 0.53 3.57
N ILE A 14 6.88 0.19 2.35
CA ILE A 14 8.29 0.14 1.96
C ILE A 14 8.95 1.52 2.10
N ALA A 15 8.26 2.59 1.71
CA ALA A 15 8.77 3.95 1.87
C ALA A 15 9.02 4.29 3.35
N ILE A 16 8.06 3.98 4.22
CA ILE A 16 8.17 4.22 5.67
C ILE A 16 9.30 3.40 6.28
N GLU A 17 9.41 2.11 5.93
CA GLU A 17 10.49 1.23 6.43
C GLU A 17 11.89 1.73 6.05
N ARG A 18 12.01 2.45 4.92
CA ARG A 18 13.26 3.14 4.54
C ARG A 18 13.48 4.39 5.38
N PHE A 19 12.45 5.22 5.56
CA PHE A 19 12.55 6.47 6.32
C PHE A 19 12.95 6.25 7.79
N ILE A 20 12.45 5.19 8.43
CA ILE A 20 12.80 4.89 9.83
C ILE A 20 14.28 4.50 10.04
N GLN A 21 15.02 4.19 8.96
CA GLN A 21 16.46 3.96 9.03
C GLN A 21 17.24 5.27 9.20
N GLU A 22 16.62 6.41 8.89
CA GLU A 22 17.21 7.74 8.97
C GLU A 22 16.56 8.50 10.14
N ALA A 23 17.20 8.46 11.32
CA ALA A 23 16.74 9.15 12.52
C ALA A 23 16.78 10.68 12.36
N ASP A 24 15.97 11.39 13.15
CA ASP A 24 15.93 12.86 13.24
C ASP A 24 15.57 13.59 11.92
N LYS A 25 14.78 12.93 11.05
CA LYS A 25 14.32 13.49 9.77
C LYS A 25 12.80 13.56 9.65
N SER A 26 12.34 14.49 8.81
CA SER A 26 10.92 14.67 8.51
C SER A 26 10.64 14.39 7.03
N TYR A 27 9.64 13.58 6.75
CA TYR A 27 9.24 13.17 5.41
C TYR A 27 7.79 13.52 5.12
N ILE A 28 7.54 13.91 3.87
CA ILE A 28 6.20 14.01 3.30
C ILE A 28 6.10 12.91 2.25
N LEU A 29 5.15 11.99 2.44
CA LEU A 29 4.85 10.93 1.49
C LEU A 29 3.53 11.24 0.81
N CYS A 30 3.62 11.54 -0.48
CA CYS A 30 2.47 11.76 -1.34
C CYS A 30 1.97 10.43 -1.90
N SER A 31 0.67 10.18 -1.82
CA SER A 31 0.03 9.02 -2.42
C SER A 31 -1.29 9.43 -3.06
N ASP A 32 -1.57 8.90 -4.24
CA ASP A 32 -2.84 9.04 -4.94
C ASP A 32 -3.90 8.02 -4.50
N SER A 33 -3.50 7.04 -3.68
CA SER A 33 -4.42 6.07 -3.10
C SER A 33 -5.23 6.66 -1.95
N LEU A 34 -6.31 7.37 -2.29
CA LEU A 34 -7.27 7.84 -1.29
C LEU A 34 -7.83 6.69 -0.44
N SER A 35 -7.97 5.50 -1.03
CA SER A 35 -8.49 4.32 -0.35
C SER A 35 -7.56 3.83 0.76
N VAL A 36 -6.24 3.77 0.52
CA VAL A 36 -5.26 3.40 1.53
C VAL A 36 -5.18 4.48 2.60
N LEU A 37 -5.14 5.76 2.23
CA LEU A 37 -5.09 6.86 3.20
C LEU A 37 -6.30 6.87 4.14
N LYS A 38 -7.51 6.71 3.61
CA LYS A 38 -8.74 6.58 4.44
C LYS A 38 -8.69 5.37 5.37
N SER A 39 -8.09 4.27 4.95
CA SER A 39 -7.96 3.08 5.82
C SER A 39 -7.05 3.34 7.03
N LEU A 40 -6.14 4.31 6.94
CA LEU A 40 -5.22 4.69 8.01
C LEU A 40 -5.85 5.70 8.99
N GLU A 41 -6.80 6.52 8.53
CA GLU A 41 -7.53 7.46 9.39
C GLU A 41 -8.40 6.76 10.44
N SER A 42 -8.94 5.59 10.12
CA SER A 42 -9.83 4.81 11.00
C SER A 42 -9.30 3.41 11.33
N LEU A 43 -8.03 3.33 11.75
CA LEU A 43 -7.40 2.06 12.11
C LEU A 43 -8.07 1.39 13.32
N HIS A 44 -8.40 0.11 13.16
CA HIS A 44 -8.99 -0.73 14.20
C HIS A 44 -8.65 -2.21 13.94
N ARG A 45 -8.96 -3.10 14.89
CA ARG A 45 -8.57 -4.52 14.84
C ARG A 45 -9.01 -5.31 13.60
N LYS A 46 -10.05 -4.84 12.90
CA LYS A 46 -10.58 -5.46 11.66
C LYS A 46 -10.15 -4.75 10.39
N SER A 47 -9.27 -3.75 10.49
CA SER A 47 -8.70 -3.07 9.33
C SER A 47 -7.88 -4.05 8.49
N PRO A 48 -7.72 -3.78 7.18
CA PRO A 48 -6.89 -4.60 6.32
C PRO A 48 -5.47 -4.79 6.90
N THR A 49 -4.91 -5.98 6.71
CA THR A 49 -3.58 -6.35 7.22
C THR A 49 -2.52 -5.32 6.84
N ILE A 50 -2.53 -4.84 5.58
CA ILE A 50 -1.57 -3.85 5.11
C ILE A 50 -1.71 -2.50 5.83
N SER A 51 -2.94 -2.06 6.14
CA SER A 51 -3.19 -0.83 6.91
C SER A 51 -2.64 -0.94 8.33
N LEU A 52 -2.81 -2.11 8.97
CA LEU A 52 -2.24 -2.40 10.29
C LEU A 52 -0.70 -2.41 10.26
N GLN A 53 -0.10 -2.96 9.20
CA GLN A 53 1.36 -2.96 9.01
C GLN A 53 1.91 -1.54 8.85
N ILE A 54 1.26 -0.71 8.03
CA ILE A 54 1.63 0.71 7.86
C ILE A 54 1.51 1.45 9.21
N GLY A 55 0.40 1.28 9.93
CA GLY A 55 0.22 1.88 11.25
C GLY A 55 1.31 1.48 12.25
N SER A 56 1.68 0.18 12.27
CA SER A 56 2.80 -0.31 13.08
C SER A 56 4.13 0.33 12.68
N ALA A 57 4.40 0.48 11.38
CA ALA A 57 5.61 1.13 10.89
C ALA A 57 5.70 2.62 11.29
N ILE A 58 4.58 3.34 11.24
CA ILE A 58 4.50 4.74 11.70
C ILE A 58 4.79 4.83 13.20
N ILE A 59 4.25 3.92 14.02
CA ILE A 59 4.53 3.89 15.47
C ILE A 59 6.03 3.68 15.73
N ARG A 60 6.70 2.84 14.92
CA ARG A 60 8.16 2.63 15.04
C ARG A 60 9.00 3.86 14.64
N ALA A 61 8.43 4.82 13.91
CA ALA A 61 9.11 6.07 13.57
C ALA A 61 9.23 7.02 14.77
N ILE A 62 8.29 6.96 15.73
CA ILE A 62 8.24 7.82 16.92
C ILE A 62 9.55 7.77 17.73
N PRO A 63 10.06 6.61 18.19
CA PRO A 63 11.31 6.56 18.96
C PRO A 63 12.55 6.96 18.17
N ARG A 64 12.46 7.08 16.83
CA ARG A 64 13.57 7.53 15.96
C ARG A 64 13.55 9.04 15.72
N ASN A 65 12.62 9.77 16.34
CA ASN A 65 12.38 11.19 16.08
C ASN A 65 12.15 11.47 14.58
N THR A 66 11.57 10.50 13.88
CA THR A 66 11.27 10.58 12.44
C THR A 66 9.80 10.96 12.27
N ALA A 67 9.52 12.14 11.72
CA ALA A 67 8.16 12.58 11.44
C ALA A 67 7.75 12.19 10.02
N ILE A 68 6.59 11.58 9.86
CA ILE A 68 6.08 11.15 8.55
C ILE A 68 4.68 11.73 8.36
N LYS A 69 4.51 12.55 7.32
CA LYS A 69 3.22 13.10 6.91
C LYS A 69 2.75 12.44 5.63
N LEU A 70 1.56 11.85 5.66
CA LEU A 70 0.90 11.30 4.49
C LEU A 70 0.00 12.37 3.86
N VAL A 71 0.10 12.55 2.54
CA VAL A 71 -0.69 13.54 1.79
C VAL A 71 -1.34 12.89 0.59
N TRP A 72 -2.64 13.12 0.42
CA TRP A 72 -3.34 12.72 -0.79
C TRP A 72 -3.03 13.66 -1.95
N VAL A 73 -2.73 13.10 -3.12
CA VAL A 73 -2.57 13.83 -4.38
C VAL A 73 -3.47 13.22 -5.46
N PRO A 74 -4.03 14.01 -6.38
CA PRO A 74 -4.82 13.45 -7.48
C PRO A 74 -3.91 12.77 -8.51
N ALA A 75 -4.27 11.56 -8.92
CA ALA A 75 -3.61 10.85 -10.02
C ALA A 75 -3.84 11.58 -11.36
N HIS A 76 -2.89 11.45 -12.29
CA HIS A 76 -3.00 11.89 -13.69
C HIS A 76 -3.29 13.39 -13.90
N MET A 77 -2.86 14.25 -12.98
CA MET A 77 -3.00 15.71 -13.07
C MET A 77 -1.71 16.43 -13.51
N GLY A 78 -0.76 15.74 -14.14
CA GLY A 78 0.51 16.37 -14.55
C GLY A 78 1.52 16.55 -13.42
N ILE A 79 1.34 15.91 -12.27
CA ILE A 79 2.32 15.95 -11.18
C ILE A 79 3.45 14.98 -11.55
N THR A 80 4.54 15.51 -12.10
CA THR A 80 5.67 14.72 -12.63
C THR A 80 6.16 13.64 -11.67
N ILE A 81 6.23 13.91 -10.36
CA ILE A 81 6.70 12.93 -9.37
C ILE A 81 5.70 11.77 -9.20
N ASN A 82 4.38 12.04 -9.25
CA ASN A 82 3.36 10.99 -9.19
C ASN A 82 3.39 10.14 -10.47
N GLU A 83 3.51 10.79 -11.62
CA GLU A 83 3.56 10.11 -12.91
C GLU A 83 4.79 9.19 -13.04
N GLN A 84 5.95 9.64 -12.53
CA GLN A 84 7.15 8.80 -12.43
C GLN A 84 6.95 7.60 -11.51
N ALA A 85 6.25 7.77 -10.38
CA ALA A 85 5.93 6.67 -9.48
C ALA A 85 4.97 5.66 -10.16
N ASP A 86 3.96 6.12 -10.88
CA ASP A 86 3.03 5.30 -11.64
C ASP A 86 3.73 4.52 -12.77
N GLU A 87 4.67 5.16 -13.45
CA GLU A 87 5.48 4.53 -14.49
C GLU A 87 6.40 3.46 -13.91
N ALA A 88 7.06 3.72 -12.77
CA ALA A 88 7.86 2.73 -12.06
C ALA A 88 7.01 1.52 -11.62
N ALA A 89 5.81 1.75 -11.10
CA ALA A 89 4.88 0.70 -10.72
C ALA A 89 4.43 -0.14 -11.93
N ARG A 90 4.16 0.51 -13.08
CA ARG A 90 3.80 -0.16 -14.33
C ARG A 90 4.95 -1.02 -14.87
N ALA A 91 6.18 -0.53 -14.79
CA ALA A 91 7.37 -1.27 -15.21
C ALA A 91 7.62 -2.49 -14.30
N ALA A 92 7.48 -2.34 -12.98
CA ALA A 92 7.66 -3.43 -12.01
C ALA A 92 6.66 -4.58 -12.22
N ARG A 93 5.43 -4.28 -12.68
CA ARG A 93 4.42 -5.30 -13.03
C ARG A 93 4.86 -6.23 -14.16
N ILE A 94 5.76 -5.77 -15.04
CA ILE A 94 6.24 -6.51 -16.22
C ILE A 94 7.48 -7.35 -15.86
N SER A 95 8.14 -7.05 -14.74
CA SER A 95 9.29 -7.82 -14.27
C SER A 95 8.87 -9.12 -13.56
N ASP A 96 9.57 -10.23 -13.84
CA ASP A 96 9.35 -11.53 -13.17
C ASP A 96 9.80 -11.55 -11.69
N VAL A 97 10.20 -10.41 -11.13
CA VAL A 97 10.72 -10.30 -9.76
C VAL A 97 9.56 -10.04 -8.80
N ASN A 98 9.08 -11.10 -8.15
CA ASN A 98 8.08 -10.97 -7.10
C ASN A 98 8.75 -10.64 -5.75
N ILE A 99 8.88 -9.34 -5.44
CA ILE A 99 9.52 -8.85 -4.22
C ILE A 99 8.72 -9.25 -2.96
N TYR A 100 7.41 -9.50 -3.08
CA TYR A 100 6.54 -10.01 -2.02
C TYR A 100 5.72 -11.22 -2.52
N PRO A 101 6.22 -12.46 -2.34
CA PRO A 101 5.62 -13.66 -2.93
C PRO A 101 4.24 -14.04 -2.37
N CYS A 102 3.74 -13.35 -1.34
CA CYS A 102 2.46 -13.65 -0.74
C CYS A 102 1.32 -12.80 -1.33
N ILE A 103 0.25 -13.49 -1.73
CA ILE A 103 -1.04 -12.87 -1.92
C ILE A 103 -1.58 -12.50 -0.53
N SER A 104 -2.05 -11.26 -0.34
CA SER A 104 -2.66 -10.88 0.95
C SER A 104 -3.84 -11.79 1.27
N THR A 105 -4.11 -12.06 2.55
CA THR A 105 -5.22 -12.95 2.94
C THR A 105 -6.55 -12.37 2.49
N GLU A 106 -6.68 -11.05 2.48
CA GLU A 106 -7.85 -10.33 1.97
C GLU A 106 -8.03 -10.51 0.46
N ASP A 107 -6.95 -10.46 -0.33
CA ASP A 107 -7.02 -10.67 -1.78
C ASP A 107 -7.25 -12.14 -2.14
N LEU A 108 -6.61 -13.06 -1.41
CA LEU A 108 -6.82 -14.49 -1.56
C LEU A 108 -8.27 -14.88 -1.28
N ARG A 109 -8.87 -14.31 -0.23
CA ARG A 109 -10.30 -14.50 0.09
C ARG A 109 -11.19 -14.10 -1.09
N LYS A 110 -10.95 -12.95 -1.71
CA LYS A 110 -11.72 -12.50 -2.89
C LYS A 110 -11.59 -13.46 -4.07
N VAL A 111 -10.40 -14.02 -4.30
CA VAL A 111 -10.19 -15.01 -5.38
C VAL A 111 -10.98 -16.29 -5.11
N ILE A 112 -10.94 -16.83 -3.89
CA ILE A 112 -11.70 -18.04 -3.52
C ILE A 112 -13.20 -17.83 -3.73
N PHE A 113 -13.76 -16.72 -3.23
CA PHE A 113 -15.19 -16.45 -3.38
C PHE A 113 -15.63 -16.26 -4.83
N ARG A 114 -14.77 -15.69 -5.69
CA ARG A 114 -15.07 -15.58 -7.13
C ARG A 114 -15.12 -16.95 -7.81
N VAL A 115 -14.16 -17.82 -7.52
CA VAL A 115 -14.15 -19.19 -8.07
C VAL A 115 -15.39 -19.97 -7.64
N GLN A 116 -15.80 -19.85 -6.38
CA GLN A 116 -17.03 -20.50 -5.88
C GLN A 116 -18.30 -19.94 -6.54
N ALA A 117 -18.39 -18.62 -6.76
CA ALA A 117 -19.51 -17.98 -7.43
C ALA A 117 -19.62 -18.36 -8.92
N ASP A 118 -18.48 -18.50 -9.61
CA ASP A 118 -18.46 -18.94 -11.01
C ASP A 118 -18.82 -20.42 -11.15
N GLN A 119 -18.41 -21.28 -10.20
CA GLN A 119 -18.82 -22.68 -10.18
C GLN A 119 -20.32 -22.88 -9.90
N SER A 120 -20.95 -21.99 -9.13
CA SER A 120 -22.39 -22.04 -8.81
C SER A 120 -23.29 -21.36 -9.84
N ARG A 121 -22.72 -20.74 -10.89
CA ARG A 121 -23.45 -20.22 -12.06
C ARG A 121 -23.52 -21.21 -13.23
N ILE A 122 -22.81 -22.34 -13.14
CA ILE A 122 -22.74 -23.37 -14.19
C ILE A 122 -23.64 -24.59 -13.85
N GLN A 123 -24.50 -24.48 -12.82
CA GLN A 123 -25.52 -25.49 -12.49
C GLN A 123 -26.93 -24.94 -12.68
#